data_AF-A0A091QVP2-F1
#
_entry.id   AF-A0A091QVP2-F1
#
_cell.length_a   1.000
_cell.length_b   1.000
_cell.length_c   1.000
_cell.angle_alpha   90.00
_cell.angle_beta   90.00
_cell.angle_gamma   90.00
#
_symmetry.space_group_name_H-M   'P 1'
#
loop_
_entity.id
_entity.type
_entity.pdbx_description
1 polymer ?
#
loop_
_entity_poly.entity_id
_entity_poly.type
_entity_poly.pdbx_seq_one_letter_code
_entity_poly.pdbx_strand_id
1 'polypeptide(L)' 'PGITSYTDVMGTCCSCLCRDSIPDNHPTKFKVTNVDDEGTELGSGVMELTQRELILHTPRREAVRWPYLCLRRYGYDSNL' A
#
# COMPACT_ATOMS: atom_id res chain seq x y z
N PRO A 1 25.79 -24.43 19.45
CA PRO A 1 24.66 -25.03 18.71
C PRO A 1 23.32 -24.66 19.37
N GLY A 2 22.57 -23.75 18.76
CA GLY A 2 21.28 -23.30 19.28
C GLY A 2 20.53 -22.56 18.20
N ILE A 3 19.91 -23.31 17.29
CA ILE A 3 18.99 -22.79 16.27
C ILE A 3 17.64 -22.56 16.95
N THR A 4 17.30 -21.30 17.22
CA THR A 4 15.93 -20.94 17.59
C THR A 4 15.16 -20.67 16.30
N SER A 5 14.43 -21.69 15.86
CA SER A 5 13.37 -21.57 14.85
C SER A 5 12.34 -20.55 15.34
N TYR A 6 12.16 -19.44 14.63
CA TYR A 6 10.98 -18.61 14.80
C TYR A 6 9.91 -19.07 13.83
N THR A 7 8.85 -19.59 14.44
CA THR A 7 7.65 -20.16 13.86
C THR A 7 6.93 -19.20 12.94
N ASP A 8 6.53 -19.73 11.79
CA ASP A 8 5.40 -19.31 10.96
C ASP A 8 4.22 -18.88 11.85
N VAL A 9 3.78 -17.62 11.73
CA VAL A 9 2.52 -17.16 12.34
C VAL A 9 1.60 -16.71 11.22
N MET A 10 0.66 -17.62 10.92
CA MET A 10 -0.53 -17.38 10.11
C MET A 10 -1.27 -16.09 10.48
N GLY A 11 -1.81 -15.46 9.45
CA GLY A 11 -3.17 -14.91 9.49
C GLY A 11 -3.36 -13.65 10.31
N THR A 12 -3.14 -12.49 9.69
CA THR A 12 -3.64 -11.21 10.22
C THR A 12 -4.75 -10.69 9.32
N CYS A 13 -5.97 -11.17 9.58
CA CYS A 13 -7.19 -10.50 9.16
C CYS A 13 -7.39 -9.28 10.08
N CYS A 14 -6.97 -8.09 9.65
CA CYS A 14 -7.22 -6.85 10.39
C CYS A 14 -7.78 -5.76 9.48
N SER A 15 -9.08 -5.82 9.26
CA SER A 15 -9.91 -4.68 8.88
C SER A 15 -10.11 -3.75 10.08
N CYS A 16 -9.02 -3.17 10.59
CA CYS A 16 -9.05 -2.09 11.56
C CYS A 16 -7.88 -1.15 11.24
N LEU A 17 -8.20 -0.10 10.47
CA LEU A 17 -7.32 1.01 10.14
C LEU A 17 -7.01 1.81 11.41
N CYS A 18 -6.09 1.30 12.25
CA CYS A 18 -5.37 2.14 13.19
C CYS A 18 -4.47 3.05 12.35
N ARG A 19 -4.83 4.33 12.35
CA ARG A 19 -4.35 5.38 11.44
C ARG A 19 -2.92 5.86 11.75
N ASP A 20 -2.26 5.26 12.73
CA ASP A 20 -0.92 5.63 13.15
C ASP A 20 0.02 4.42 13.13
N SER A 21 1.13 4.59 12.39
CA SER A 21 2.30 3.70 12.29
C SER A 21 2.19 2.46 11.41
N ILE A 22 1.77 2.62 10.14
CA ILE A 22 2.45 1.82 9.11
C ILE A 22 3.90 2.33 9.08
N PRO A 23 4.90 1.50 9.42
CA PRO A 23 6.29 1.92 9.31
C PRO A 23 6.58 2.25 7.85
N ASP A 24 7.34 3.31 7.59
CA ASP A 24 7.62 3.75 6.21
C ASP A 24 8.31 2.66 5.38
N ASN A 25 8.93 1.68 6.03
CA ASN A 25 9.56 0.52 5.40
C ASN A 25 8.67 -0.74 5.38
N HIS A 26 7.34 -0.59 5.34
CA HIS A 26 6.46 -1.75 5.23
C HIS A 26 6.58 -2.39 3.84
N PRO A 27 6.78 -3.72 3.72
CA PRO A 27 7.13 -4.37 2.46
C PRO A 27 6.04 -4.27 1.38
N THR A 28 4.78 -4.06 1.77
CA THR A 28 3.64 -4.04 0.85
C THR A 28 2.72 -2.82 1.00
N LYS A 29 3.07 -1.86 1.87
CA LYS A 29 2.23 -0.69 2.14
C LYS A 29 3.07 0.56 2.09
N PHE A 30 2.67 1.51 1.27
CA PHE A 30 3.45 2.69 0.98
C PHE A 30 2.59 3.93 1.18
N LYS A 31 3.10 4.92 1.91
CA LYS A 31 2.47 6.23 1.97
C LYS A 31 2.65 6.89 0.61
N VAL A 32 1.55 7.36 0.02
CA VAL A 32 1.56 8.00 -1.30
C VAL A 32 0.77 9.30 -1.26
N THR A 33 1.17 10.24 -2.12
CA THR A 33 0.40 11.44 -2.43
C THR A 33 -0.08 11.32 -3.87
N ASN A 34 -1.39 11.41 -4.07
CA ASN A 34 -1.97 11.49 -5.40
C ASN A 34 -1.73 12.89 -5.96
N VAL A 35 -1.23 12.98 -7.18
CA VAL A 35 -0.91 14.23 -7.88
C VAL A 35 -1.64 14.31 -9.21
N ASP A 36 -1.88 15.52 -9.73
CA ASP A 36 -2.38 15.74 -11.10
C ASP A 36 -1.25 15.72 -12.15
N ASP A 37 -1.60 16.02 -13.40
CA ASP A 37 -0.67 16.02 -14.55
C ASP A 37 0.42 17.09 -14.41
N GLU A 38 0.17 18.15 -13.63
CA GLU A 38 1.10 19.23 -13.30
C GLU A 38 1.96 18.94 -12.06
N GLY A 39 1.71 17.84 -11.36
CA GLY A 39 2.41 17.46 -10.13
C GLY A 39 1.83 18.08 -8.85
N THR A 40 0.65 18.71 -8.92
CA THR A 40 -0.02 19.31 -7.76
C THR A 40 -0.62 18.22 -6.88
N GLU A 41 -0.42 18.32 -5.56
CA GLU A 41 -0.97 17.38 -4.60
C GLU A 41 -2.51 17.47 -4.49
N LEU A 42 -3.19 16.36 -4.80
CA LEU A 42 -4.65 16.23 -4.69
C LEU A 42 -5.09 15.57 -3.37
N GLY A 43 -4.22 14.74 -2.77
CA GLY A 43 -4.47 14.14 -1.47
C GLY A 43 -3.57 12.97 -1.12
N SER A 44 -3.44 12.69 0.17
CA SER A 44 -2.61 11.61 0.70
C SER A 44 -3.40 10.33 0.97
N GLY A 45 -2.69 9.19 0.90
CA GLY A 45 -3.24 7.88 1.14
C GLY A 45 -2.17 6.82 1.39
N VAL A 46 -2.63 5.58 1.51
CA VAL A 46 -1.76 4.40 1.61
C VAL A 46 -2.05 3.50 0.41
N MET A 47 -1.02 3.24 -0.38
CA MET A 47 -1.06 2.24 -1.43
C MET A 47 -0.68 0.88 -0.86
N GLU A 48 -1.54 -0.11 -1.01
CA GLU A 48 -1.33 -1.48 -0.57
C GLU A 48 -1.23 -2.44 -1.77
N LEU A 49 -0.13 -3.19 -1.81
CA LEU A 49 0.06 -4.30 -2.72
C LEU A 49 -0.46 -5.58 -2.07
N THR A 50 -1.49 -6.18 -2.68
CA THR A 50 -1.99 -7.49 -2.28
C THR A 50 -1.57 -8.56 -3.29
N GLN A 51 -1.97 -9.81 -3.10
CA GLN A 51 -1.74 -10.85 -4.10
C GLN A 51 -2.59 -10.70 -5.37
N ARG A 52 -3.68 -9.94 -5.33
CA ARG A 52 -4.70 -9.91 -6.40
C ARG A 52 -4.92 -8.55 -7.03
N GLU A 53 -4.71 -7.49 -6.25
CA GLU A 53 -5.04 -6.13 -6.62
C GLU A 53 -4.17 -5.10 -5.90
N LEU A 54 -4.06 -3.93 -6.51
CA LEU A 54 -3.54 -2.71 -5.92
C LEU A 54 -4.70 -1.97 -5.24
N ILE A 55 -4.52 -1.54 -4.00
CA ILE A 55 -5.56 -0.84 -3.23
C ILE A 55 -5.05 0.51 -2.73
N LEU A 56 -5.75 1.59 -3.03
CA LEU A 56 -5.52 2.91 -2.45
C LEU A 56 -6.51 3.19 -1.33
N HIS A 57 -6.01 3.27 -0.10
CA HIS A 57 -6.77 3.70 1.07
C HIS A 57 -6.68 5.21 1.22
N THR A 58 -7.83 5.88 1.28
CA THR A 58 -7.89 7.33 1.55
C THR A 58 -8.69 7.60 2.82
N PRO A 59 -8.39 8.65 3.60
CA PRO A 59 -9.01 8.85 4.92
C PRO A 59 -10.51 9.15 4.92
N ARG A 60 -11.08 9.56 3.78
CA ARG A 60 -12.47 10.09 3.69
C ARG A 60 -13.28 9.48 2.56
N ARG A 61 -12.74 8.51 1.81
CA ARG A 61 -13.44 7.85 0.72
C ARG A 61 -13.25 6.35 0.82
N GLU A 62 -14.10 5.62 0.10
CA GLU A 62 -13.93 4.19 -0.09
C GLU A 62 -12.58 3.90 -0.75
N ALA A 63 -12.00 2.74 -0.42
CA ALA A 63 -10.75 2.31 -1.01
C ALA A 63 -10.93 2.06 -2.52
N VAL A 64 -10.01 2.62 -3.31
CA VAL A 64 -9.98 2.40 -4.75
C VAL A 64 -9.19 1.14 -5.03
N ARG A 65 -9.72 0.28 -5.90
CA ARG A 65 -9.15 -1.04 -6.18
C ARG A 65 -8.86 -1.18 -7.67
N TRP A 66 -7.65 -1.63 -7.97
CA TRP A 66 -7.25 -2.00 -9.32
C TRP A 66 -6.81 -3.46 -9.33
N PRO A 67 -7.65 -4.38 -9.83
CA PRO A 67 -7.21 -5.73 -10.15
C PRO A 67 -6.00 -5.66 -11.08
N TYR A 68 -4.98 -6.50 -10.86
CA TYR A 68 -3.75 -6.39 -11.64
C TYR A 68 -3.96 -6.59 -13.14
N LEU A 69 -4.99 -7.33 -13.54
CA LEU A 69 -5.39 -7.51 -14.94
C LEU A 69 -5.85 -6.21 -15.63
N CYS A 70 -6.24 -5.18 -14.87
CA CYS A 70 -6.64 -3.88 -15.40
C CYS A 70 -5.46 -2.91 -15.58
N LEU A 71 -4.29 -3.20 -15.00
CA LEU A 71 -3.11 -2.34 -15.11
C LEU A 71 -2.40 -2.57 -16.44
N ARG A 72 -2.68 -1.71 -17.43
CA ARG A 72 -2.05 -1.79 -18.76
C ARG A 72 -0.59 -1.34 -18.76
N ARG A 73 -0.27 -0.34 -17.93
CA ARG A 73 1.06 0.26 -17.79
C ARG A 73 1.24 0.70 -16.34
N TYR A 74 2.39 0.38 -15.77
CA TYR A 74 2.80 0.79 -14.42
C TYR A 74 4.30 1.05 -14.43
N GLY A 75 4.76 1.92 -13.53
CA GLY A 75 6.16 2.33 -13.48
C GLY A 75 6.43 3.22 -12.28
N TYR A 76 7.70 3.52 -12.09
CA TYR A 76 8.19 4.45 -11.09
C TYR A 76 9.13 5.43 -11.81
N ASP A 77 9.04 6.71 -11.47
CA ASP A 77 9.94 7.74 -11.93
C ASP A 77 10.46 8.48 -10.70
N SER A 78 11.78 8.50 -10.51
CA SER A 78 12.43 9.23 -9.43
C SER A 78 12.60 10.73 -9.73
N ASN A 79 12.27 11.15 -10.96
CA ASN A 79 12.38 12.54 -11.41
C ASN A 79 11.02 13.25 -11.43
N LEU A 80 9.94 12.57 -11.03
CA LEU A 80 8.72 13.19 -10.52
C LEU A 80 8.90 13.48 -9.03
#